data_AF-A0A7C3VXU4-F1
#
_entry.id   AF-A0A7C3VXU4-F1
#
_cell.length_a   1.000
_cell.length_b   1.000
_cell.length_c   1.000
_cell.angle_alpha   90.00
_cell.angle_beta   90.00
_cell.angle_gamma   90.00
#
_symmetry.space_group_name_H-M   'P 1'
#
loop_
_entity.id
_entity.type
_entity.pdbx_description
1 polymer ?
#
loop_
_entity_poly.entity_id
_entity_poly.type
_entity_poly.pdbx_seq_one_letter_code
_entity_poly.pdbx_strand_id
1 'polypeptide(L)'
;ISPKKTWAGTIAGWIAAAFVGLIIGGVGLMGVSVLLSFASQMGDAAESALKRHTGIKDSSTLIPGHGGVFDRFDALLGAAFVLTLVRLVT
;
A
#
# COMPACT_ATOMS: atom_id res chain seq x y z
N ILE A 1 12.71 5.90 -6.74
CA ILE A 1 11.25 6.22 -6.77
C ILE A 1 10.70 5.83 -8.15
N SER A 2 9.57 5.10 -8.20
CA SER A 2 9.02 4.56 -9.45
C SER A 2 8.46 5.69 -10.35
N PRO A 3 8.86 5.76 -11.63
CA PRO A 3 8.54 6.89 -12.52
C PRO A 3 7.05 7.01 -12.90
N LYS A 4 6.21 6.02 -12.57
CA LYS A 4 4.78 6.00 -12.95
C LYS A 4 3.82 6.49 -11.85
N LYS A 5 4.31 6.76 -10.63
CA LYS A 5 3.45 7.23 -9.53
C LYS A 5 3.14 8.72 -9.72
N THR A 6 1.87 9.09 -9.63
CA THR A 6 1.41 10.47 -9.77
C THR A 6 0.72 10.95 -8.49
N TRP A 7 0.90 12.23 -8.17
CA TRP A 7 0.20 12.85 -7.04
C TRP A 7 -1.32 12.77 -7.19
N ALA A 8 -1.84 12.96 -8.40
CA ALA A 8 -3.26 12.82 -8.69
C ALA A 8 -3.77 11.39 -8.37
N GLY A 9 -3.01 10.36 -8.74
CA GLY A 9 -3.35 8.96 -8.43
C GLY A 9 -3.36 8.67 -6.93
N THR A 10 -2.36 9.18 -6.19
CA THR A 10 -2.30 9.05 -4.72
C THR A 10 -3.51 9.69 -4.05
N ILE A 11 -3.83 10.94 -4.38
CA ILE A 11 -4.94 11.67 -3.79
C ILE A 11 -6.27 11.02 -4.14
N ALA A 12 -6.47 10.64 -5.41
CA ALA A 12 -7.67 9.93 -5.84
C ALA A 12 -7.84 8.59 -5.10
N GLY A 13 -6.74 7.87 -4.87
CA GLY A 13 -6.73 6.63 -4.08
C GLY A 13 -7.14 6.83 -2.61
N TRP A 14 -6.74 7.94 -1.98
CA TRP A 14 -7.19 8.27 -0.62
C TRP A 14 -8.66 8.63 -0.56
N ILE A 15 -9.13 9.44 -1.51
CA ILE A 15 -10.55 9.79 -1.63
C ILE A 15 -11.40 8.53 -1.83
N ALA A 16 -11.00 7.64 -2.75
CA ALA A 16 -11.68 6.37 -2.97
C ALA A 16 -11.71 5.50 -1.71
N ALA A 17 -10.59 5.42 -0.98
CA ALA A 17 -10.53 4.67 0.28
C ALA A 17 -11.48 5.26 1.34
N ALA A 18 -11.58 6.59 1.45
CA ALA A 18 -12.53 7.26 2.34
C ALA A 18 -13.97 6.86 2.00
N PHE A 19 -14.35 6.89 0.71
CA PHE A 19 -15.68 6.49 0.25
C PHE A 19 -15.99 5.02 0.54
N VAL A 20 -15.05 4.13 0.28
CA VAL A 20 -15.22 2.69 0.59
C VAL A 20 -15.38 2.47 2.08
N GLY A 21 -14.56 3.12 2.91
CA GLY A 21 -14.67 3.08 4.37
C GLY A 21 -16.03 3.58 4.86
N LEU A 22 -16.49 4.70 4.31
CA LEU A 22 -17.81 5.27 4.61
C LEU A 22 -18.95 4.31 4.27
N ILE A 23 -18.91 3.67 3.10
CA ILE A 23 -19.96 2.74 2.66
C ILE A 23 -19.99 1.48 3.52
N ILE A 24 -18.82 0.93 3.88
CA ILE A 24 -18.74 -0.37 4.56
C ILE A 24 -18.95 -0.26 6.07
N GLY A 25 -18.43 0.78 6.72
CA GLY A 25 -18.49 0.90 8.18
C GLY A 25 -18.74 2.32 8.69
N GLY A 26 -19.28 3.19 7.84
CA GLY A 26 -19.66 4.54 8.21
C GLY A 26 -18.47 5.45 8.51
N VAL A 27 -18.77 6.58 9.16
CA VAL A 27 -17.78 7.63 9.48
C VAL A 27 -16.63 7.08 10.33
N GLY A 28 -16.88 6.06 11.17
CA GLY A 28 -15.87 5.44 12.02
C GLY A 28 -14.73 4.75 11.26
N LEU A 29 -14.99 4.21 10.05
CA LEU A 29 -13.96 3.58 9.23
C LEU A 29 -13.34 4.52 8.20
N MET A 30 -13.98 5.64 7.88
CA MET A 30 -13.50 6.56 6.84
C MET A 30 -12.05 7.00 7.06
N GLY A 31 -11.72 7.45 8.28
CA GLY A 31 -10.36 7.89 8.63
C GLY A 31 -9.34 6.75 8.60
N VAL A 32 -9.73 5.58 9.12
CA VAL A 32 -8.88 4.38 9.11
C VAL A 32 -8.61 3.92 7.68
N SER A 33 -9.60 3.92 6.79
CA SER A 33 -9.42 3.52 5.39
C SER A 33 -8.44 4.43 4.64
N VAL A 34 -8.49 5.75 4.88
CA VAL A 34 -7.50 6.69 4.32
C VAL A 34 -6.10 6.39 4.86
N LEU A 35 -5.98 6.18 6.17
CA LEU A 35 -4.70 5.85 6.80
C LEU A 35 -4.10 4.56 6.25
N LEU A 36 -4.91 3.52 6.03
CA LEU A 36 -4.46 2.27 5.43
C LEU A 36 -4.06 2.43 3.95
N SER A 37 -4.76 3.28 3.20
CA SER A 37 -4.42 3.62 1.81
C SER A 37 -3.10 4.41 1.70
N PHE A 38 -2.80 5.24 2.69
CA PHE A 38 -1.49 5.87 2.81
C PHE A 38 -0.41 4.83 3.16
N ALA A 39 -0.65 3.99 4.17
CA ALA A 39 0.27 2.97 4.62
C ALA A 39 0.64 1.97 3.52
N SER A 40 -0.33 1.59 2.68
CA SER A 40 -0.08 0.69 1.55
C SER A 40 0.88 1.28 0.53
N GLN A 41 0.73 2.58 0.22
CA GLN A 41 1.66 3.28 -0.69
C GLN A 41 3.07 3.38 -0.10
N MET A 42 3.19 3.50 1.22
CA MET A 42 4.48 3.48 1.90
C MET A 42 5.15 2.10 1.83
N GLY A 43 4.38 1.01 1.97
CA GLY A 43 4.88 -0.35 1.82
C GLY A 43 5.50 -0.61 0.44
N ASP A 44 4.76 -0.30 -0.63
CA ASP A 44 5.26 -0.37 -2.01
C ASP A 44 6.45 0.59 -2.25
N ALA A 45 6.44 1.79 -1.65
CA ALA A 45 7.59 2.70 -1.74
C ALA A 45 8.86 2.14 -1.06
N ALA A 46 8.72 1.48 0.09
CA ALA A 46 9.82 0.87 0.81
C ALA A 46 10.43 -0.31 0.04
N GLU A 47 9.57 -1.16 -0.53
CA GLU A 47 9.98 -2.30 -1.37
C GLU A 47 10.66 -1.81 -2.66
N SER A 48 10.06 -0.83 -3.32
CA SER A 48 10.66 -0.15 -4.47
C SER A 48 12.01 0.49 -4.14
N ALA A 49 12.20 1.04 -2.94
CA ALA A 49 13.49 1.58 -2.51
C ALA A 49 14.52 0.47 -2.30
N LEU A 50 14.15 -0.61 -1.60
CA LEU A 50 15.01 -1.76 -1.37
C LEU A 50 15.53 -2.36 -2.69
N LYS A 51 14.65 -2.53 -3.68
CA LYS A 51 15.01 -3.00 -5.03
C LYS A 51 16.06 -2.12 -5.72
N ARG A 52 16.01 -0.80 -5.50
CA ARG A 52 17.02 0.13 -6.03
C ARG A 52 18.36 0.03 -5.31
N HIS A 53 18.33 -0.20 -3.99
CA HIS A 53 19.55 -0.40 -3.22
C HIS A 53 20.26 -1.71 -3.54
N THR A 54 19.52 -2.78 -3.85
CA THR A 54 20.09 -4.10 -4.19
C THR A 54 20.39 -4.27 -5.67
N GLY A 55 19.95 -3.35 -6.53
CA GLY A 55 20.13 -3.43 -7.99
C GLY A 55 19.24 -4.48 -8.67
N ILE A 56 18.29 -5.07 -7.94
CA ILE A 56 17.39 -6.11 -8.43
C ILE A 56 16.06 -5.46 -8.83
N LYS A 57 15.49 -5.87 -9.97
CA LYS A 57 14.24 -5.30 -10.48
C LYS A 57 12.98 -6.00 -9.95
N ASP A 58 13.02 -7.33 -9.85
CA ASP A 58 11.90 -8.17 -9.42
C ASP A 58 12.31 -8.96 -8.18
N SER A 59 11.47 -8.97 -7.15
CA SER A 59 11.78 -9.66 -5.88
C SER A 59 11.89 -11.19 -6.01
N SER A 60 11.27 -11.79 -7.04
CA SER A 60 11.33 -13.22 -7.33
C SER A 60 10.90 -13.51 -8.76
N THR A 61 11.16 -14.72 -9.26
CA THR A 61 10.62 -15.23 -10.54
C THR A 61 9.71 -16.46 -10.36
N LEU A 62 9.12 -16.63 -9.17
CA LEU A 62 8.30 -17.79 -8.79
C LEU A 62 7.09 -18.01 -9.70
N ILE A 63 6.48 -16.93 -10.21
CA ILE A 63 5.35 -17.00 -11.14
C ILE A 63 5.82 -16.46 -12.51
N PRO A 64 5.99 -17.33 -13.52
CA PRO A 64 6.45 -16.92 -14.83
C PRO A 64 5.59 -15.79 -15.41
N GLY A 65 6.23 -14.71 -15.85
CA GLY A 65 5.57 -13.56 -16.48
C GLY A 65 4.79 -12.63 -15.53
N HIS A 66 4.74 -12.89 -14.23
CA HIS A 66 3.90 -12.13 -13.29
C HIS A 66 4.69 -11.16 -12.37
N GLY A 67 6.02 -11.11 -12.54
CA GLY A 67 6.92 -10.34 -11.69
C GLY A 67 7.18 -11.01 -10.34
N GLY A 68 7.69 -10.21 -9.39
CA GLY A 68 7.95 -10.63 -8.03
C GLY A 68 6.68 -10.98 -7.25
N VAL A 69 6.69 -12.08 -6.51
CA VAL A 69 5.58 -12.42 -5.59
C VAL A 69 5.50 -11.38 -4.48
N PHE A 70 6.65 -10.91 -3.98
CA PHE A 70 6.70 -9.91 -2.91
C PHE A 70 6.15 -8.54 -3.36
N ASP A 71 6.30 -8.18 -4.63
CA ASP A 71 5.71 -6.97 -5.26
C ASP A 71 4.15 -6.98 -5.22
N ARG A 72 3.53 -8.11 -4.88
CA ARG A 72 2.07 -8.22 -4.70
C ARG A 72 1.64 -8.01 -3.25
N PHE A 73 2.57 -8.17 -2.31
CA PHE A 73 2.31 -8.12 -0.88
C PHE A 73 2.88 -6.86 -0.22
N ASP A 74 3.80 -6.15 -0.83
CA ASP A 74 4.44 -4.94 -0.29
C ASP A 74 3.44 -3.90 0.26
N ALA A 75 2.45 -3.52 -0.54
CA ALA A 75 1.38 -2.60 -0.17
C ALA A 75 0.45 -3.20 0.90
N LEU A 76 0.16 -4.51 0.81
CA LEU A 76 -0.65 -5.19 1.82
C LEU A 76 0.06 -5.21 3.17
N LEU A 77 1.37 -5.47 3.19
CA LEU A 77 2.19 -5.51 4.40
C LEU A 77 2.25 -4.13 5.06
N GLY A 78 2.42 -3.06 4.28
CA GLY A 78 2.36 -1.69 4.80
C GLY A 78 1.03 -1.38 5.48
N ALA A 79 -0.09 -1.72 4.83
CA ALA A 79 -1.42 -1.57 5.41
C ALA A 79 -1.64 -2.45 6.64
N ALA A 80 -1.26 -3.73 6.59
CA ALA A 80 -1.43 -4.68 7.68
C ALA A 80 -0.66 -4.24 8.94
N PHE A 81 0.58 -3.78 8.77
CA PHE A 81 1.39 -3.25 9.86
C PHE A 81 0.67 -2.08 10.58
N VAL A 82 0.19 -1.09 9.83
CA VAL A 82 -0.51 0.06 10.41
C VAL A 82 -1.85 -0.34 11.01
N LEU A 83 -2.59 -1.26 10.40
CA LEU A 83 -3.84 -1.77 10.96
C LEU A 83 -3.62 -2.44 12.32
N THR A 84 -2.59 -3.27 12.45
CA THR A 84 -2.23 -3.91 13.72
C THR A 84 -1.88 -2.87 14.77
N LEU A 85 -1.14 -1.82 14.41
CA LEU A 85 -0.84 -0.71 15.33
C LEU A 85 -2.09 0.03 15.79
N VAL A 86 -3.01 0.37 14.87
CA VAL A 86 -4.28 1.01 15.22
C VAL A 86 -5.05 0.13 16.21
N ARG A 87 -5.16 -1.17 15.92
CA ARG A 87 -5.85 -2.14 16.79
C ARG A 87 -5.20 -2.37 18.14
N LEU A 88 -3.90 -2.09 18.29
CA LEU A 88 -3.20 -2.22 19.56
C LEU A 88 -3.46 -1.01 20.48
N VAL A 89 -3.77 0.14 19.91
CA VAL A 89 -3.93 1.42 20.63
C VAL A 89 -5.40 1.78 20.87
N THR A 90 -6.34 1.12 20.18
CA THR A 90 -7.80 1.27 20.34
C THR A 90 -8.42 0.05 20.98
#